data_AF-A0A3A1WR67-F1
#
_entry.id   AF-A0A3A1WR67-F1
#
_cell.length_a   1.000
_cell.length_b   1.000
_cell.length_c   1.000
_cell.angle_alpha   90.00
_cell.angle_beta   90.00
_cell.angle_gamma   90.00
#
_symmetry.space_group_name_H-M   'P 1'
#
loop_
_entity.id
_entity.type
_entity.pdbx_description
1 polymer ?
#
loop_
_entity_poly.entity_id
_entity_poly.type
_entity_poly.pdbx_seq_one_letter_code
_entity_poly.pdbx_strand_id
1 'polypeptide(L)'
;YISIAGPENSDADFTWAEFARHNNEELAASWGNLVNRVANLINKNFGEIPPLDEDSMTSMDRALLDQTSDAFALVGSLIERHRQKNALTEAMRIVADINKYISATEPWKIKDDEARLGTVLHVAAQAVSDANHLLAPFLPHAAQKVWEALGGTGVFSPLPHIEEVEDLDNPDFKYPIITGDYRLGETVHPWESEELVAGTPVPKPTPIFAKIPKEAVDEELERFASALAERQRVEAERLAAAKKSLENSGE
;
A
#
# COMPACT_ATOMS: atom_id res chain seq x y z
N TYR A 1 -0.02 4.31 7.47
CA TYR A 1 0.28 4.78 8.84
C TYR A 1 -0.80 4.36 9.83
N ILE A 2 -2.07 4.77 9.66
CA ILE A 2 -3.14 4.41 10.60
C ILE A 2 -3.22 2.89 10.83
N SER A 3 -3.12 2.07 9.78
CA SER A 3 -3.17 0.61 9.94
C SER A 3 -1.99 -0.02 10.69
N ILE A 4 -0.82 0.65 10.79
CA ILE A 4 0.37 0.12 11.47
C ILE A 4 0.61 0.74 12.85
N ALA A 5 0.26 2.02 13.00
CA ALA A 5 0.53 2.83 14.18
C ALA A 5 -0.76 3.28 14.90
N GLY A 6 -1.94 2.98 14.35
CA GLY A 6 -3.22 3.29 14.98
C GLY A 6 -3.54 2.37 16.16
N PRO A 7 -4.55 2.74 16.97
CA PRO A 7 -4.93 1.98 18.15
C PRO A 7 -5.62 0.65 17.76
N GLU A 8 -5.12 -0.46 18.30
CA GLU A 8 -5.80 -1.77 18.22
C GLU A 8 -6.19 -2.28 19.62
N ASN A 9 -5.23 -2.34 20.55
CA ASN A 9 -5.45 -2.81 21.93
C ASN A 9 -5.25 -1.71 22.99
N SER A 10 -4.67 -0.59 22.59
CA SER A 10 -4.36 0.56 23.44
C SER A 10 -4.37 1.82 22.60
N ASP A 11 -4.51 2.97 23.27
CA ASP A 11 -4.42 4.27 22.63
C ASP A 11 -3.06 4.45 21.93
N ALA A 12 -3.06 5.22 20.86
CA ALA A 12 -1.88 5.54 20.06
C ALA A 12 -1.90 7.02 19.69
N ASP A 13 -0.73 7.65 19.82
CA ASP A 13 -0.53 9.04 19.46
C ASP A 13 -0.05 9.16 18.02
N PHE A 14 -0.69 10.03 17.23
CA PHE A 14 -0.16 10.40 15.93
C PHE A 14 1.01 11.39 16.10
N THR A 15 2.12 11.12 15.43
CA THR A 15 3.19 12.11 15.27
C THR A 15 3.57 12.28 13.80
N TRP A 16 3.78 13.53 13.37
CA TRP A 16 4.24 13.83 12.01
C TRP A 16 5.60 13.20 11.70
N ALA A 17 6.47 13.11 12.70
CA ALA A 17 7.78 12.47 12.58
C ALA A 17 7.66 10.97 12.26
N GLU A 18 6.81 10.23 12.97
CA GLU A 18 6.60 8.81 12.68
C GLU A 18 5.86 8.61 11.37
N PHE A 19 4.88 9.46 11.04
CA PHE A 19 4.21 9.42 9.74
C PHE A 19 5.21 9.54 8.59
N ALA A 20 6.08 10.55 8.64
CA ALA A 20 7.14 10.75 7.65
C ALA A 20 8.14 9.59 7.63
N ARG A 21 8.50 9.04 8.79
CA ARG A 21 9.39 7.89 8.91
C ARG A 21 8.81 6.66 8.22
N HIS A 22 7.59 6.25 8.55
CA HIS A 22 6.90 5.12 7.91
C HIS A 22 6.78 5.32 6.39
N ASN A 23 6.43 6.52 5.94
CA ASN A 23 6.38 6.80 4.50
C ASN A 23 7.75 6.65 3.83
N ASN A 24 8.78 7.27 4.40
CA ASN A 24 10.07 7.40 3.73
C ASN A 24 10.88 6.10 3.78
N GLU A 25 10.86 5.40 4.91
CA GLU A 25 11.68 4.21 5.14
C GLU A 25 10.98 2.94 4.65
N GLU A 26 9.71 2.76 5.00
CA GLU A 26 8.99 1.51 4.71
C GLU A 26 8.35 1.56 3.32
N LEU A 27 7.64 2.63 2.96
CA LEU A 27 6.99 2.73 1.65
C LEU A 27 7.97 3.14 0.55
N ALA A 28 8.61 4.30 0.67
CA ALA A 28 9.44 4.83 -0.41
C ALA A 28 10.77 4.08 -0.56
N ALA A 29 11.51 3.86 0.52
CA ALA A 29 12.85 3.28 0.46
C ALA A 29 12.87 1.75 0.39
N SER A 30 11.90 1.05 0.97
CA SER A 30 11.81 -0.41 0.91
C SER A 30 10.89 -0.88 -0.21
N TRP A 31 9.57 -0.65 -0.10
CA TRP A 31 8.60 -1.20 -1.05
C TRP A 31 8.69 -0.58 -2.46
N GLY A 32 8.54 0.73 -2.57
CA GLY A 32 8.57 1.45 -3.84
C GLY A 32 9.89 1.31 -4.58
N ASN A 33 11.02 1.36 -3.85
CA ASN A 33 12.33 1.14 -4.45
C ASN A 33 12.51 -0.29 -4.98
N LEU A 34 11.99 -1.30 -4.26
CA LEU A 34 12.02 -2.68 -4.74
C LEU A 34 11.24 -2.82 -6.05
N VAL A 35 9.99 -2.36 -6.09
CA VAL A 35 9.14 -2.40 -7.30
C VAL A 35 9.85 -1.73 -8.47
N ASN A 36 10.34 -0.51 -8.27
CA ASN A 36 11.06 0.23 -9.32
C ASN A 36 12.30 -0.52 -9.81
N ARG A 37 13.07 -1.13 -8.91
CA ARG A 37 14.29 -1.87 -9.26
C ARG A 37 13.97 -3.11 -10.09
N VAL A 38 12.96 -3.88 -9.70
CA VAL A 38 12.52 -5.08 -10.43
C VAL A 38 11.99 -4.70 -11.81
N ALA A 39 11.04 -3.77 -11.87
CA ALA A 39 10.47 -3.30 -13.14
C ALA A 39 11.54 -2.70 -14.07
N ASN A 40 12.50 -1.92 -13.53
CA ASN A 40 13.57 -1.34 -14.33
C ASN A 40 14.55 -2.40 -14.87
N LEU A 41 14.87 -3.43 -14.07
CA LEU A 41 15.70 -4.54 -14.53
C LEU A 41 15.00 -5.33 -15.64
N ILE A 42 13.70 -5.58 -15.50
CA ILE A 42 12.92 -6.27 -16.54
C ILE A 42 12.84 -5.42 -17.81
N ASN A 43 12.40 -4.16 -17.69
CA ASN A 43 12.29 -3.25 -18.83
C ASN A 43 13.62 -3.08 -19.58
N LYS A 44 14.75 -2.99 -18.87
CA LYS A 44 16.06 -2.77 -19.49
C LYS A 44 16.62 -4.02 -20.17
N ASN A 45 16.43 -5.20 -19.60
CA ASN A 45 17.05 -6.43 -20.12
C ASN A 45 16.13 -7.19 -21.09
N PHE A 46 14.81 -7.17 -20.86
CA PHE A 46 13.83 -7.95 -21.62
C PHE A 46 12.72 -7.09 -22.25
N GLY A 47 12.37 -5.96 -21.64
CA GLY A 47 11.24 -5.11 -22.08
C GLY A 47 9.86 -5.64 -21.70
N GLU A 48 9.77 -6.93 -21.34
CA GLU A 48 8.56 -7.66 -20.97
C GLU A 48 8.89 -8.69 -19.87
N ILE A 49 7.86 -9.20 -19.19
CA ILE A 49 8.04 -10.26 -18.19
C ILE A 49 8.68 -11.48 -18.87
N PRO A 50 9.91 -11.87 -18.49
CA PRO A 50 10.57 -13.01 -19.11
C PRO A 50 9.84 -14.32 -18.74
N PRO A 51 9.93 -15.37 -19.58
CA PRO A 51 9.41 -16.68 -19.20
C PRO A 51 10.18 -17.24 -18.00
N LEU A 52 9.48 -18.00 -17.16
CA LEU A 52 10.11 -18.79 -16.10
C LEU A 52 10.76 -20.02 -16.73
N ASP A 53 12.06 -20.19 -16.56
CA ASP A 53 12.78 -21.40 -16.97
C ASP A 53 13.03 -22.31 -15.75
N GLU A 54 12.29 -23.41 -15.70
CA GLU A 54 12.34 -24.40 -14.62
C GLU A 54 13.74 -25.03 -14.44
N ASP A 55 14.50 -25.20 -15.52
CA ASP A 55 15.85 -25.77 -15.47
C ASP A 55 16.86 -24.78 -14.85
N SER A 56 16.54 -23.49 -14.92
CA SER A 56 17.33 -22.39 -14.36
C SER A 56 16.89 -22.00 -12.93
N MET A 57 15.87 -22.66 -12.38
CA MET A 57 15.41 -22.42 -11.02
C MET A 57 16.31 -23.10 -9.98
N THR A 58 16.54 -22.35 -8.89
CA THR A 58 17.22 -22.79 -7.69
C THR A 58 16.22 -23.03 -6.57
N SER A 59 16.66 -23.69 -5.49
CA SER A 59 15.85 -23.84 -4.28
C SER A 59 15.48 -22.50 -3.64
N MET A 60 16.32 -21.47 -3.79
CA MET A 60 16.04 -20.12 -3.27
C MET A 60 14.87 -19.47 -4.01
N ASP A 61 14.77 -19.70 -5.32
CA ASP A 61 13.68 -19.13 -6.13
C ASP A 61 12.34 -19.77 -5.76
N ARG A 62 12.32 -21.12 -5.68
CA ARG A 62 11.14 -21.89 -5.28
C ARG A 62 10.69 -21.51 -3.87
N ALA A 63 11.64 -21.41 -2.94
CA ALA A 63 11.33 -21.01 -1.58
C ALA A 63 10.70 -19.61 -1.48
N LEU A 64 11.10 -18.66 -2.32
CA LEU A 64 10.46 -17.33 -2.32
C LEU A 64 9.01 -17.41 -2.84
N LEU A 65 8.77 -18.14 -3.93
CA LEU A 65 7.42 -18.32 -4.49
C LEU A 65 6.49 -19.04 -3.51
N ASP A 66 6.97 -20.10 -2.85
CA ASP A 66 6.22 -20.80 -1.81
C ASP A 66 5.88 -19.85 -0.65
N GLN A 67 6.86 -19.05 -0.20
CA GLN A 67 6.66 -18.08 0.88
C GLN A 67 5.64 -17.00 0.55
N THR A 68 5.63 -16.48 -0.68
CA THR A 68 4.68 -15.43 -1.09
C THR A 68 3.28 -15.99 -1.28
N SER A 69 3.16 -17.22 -1.81
CA SER A 69 1.90 -17.93 -1.93
C SER A 69 1.28 -18.29 -0.57
N ASP A 70 2.08 -18.86 0.35
CA ASP A 70 1.61 -19.24 1.70
C ASP A 70 1.18 -18.02 2.55
N ALA A 71 1.72 -16.83 2.25
CA ALA A 71 1.40 -15.61 2.98
C ALA A 71 -0.07 -15.19 2.87
N PHE A 72 -0.77 -15.56 1.77
CA PHE A 72 -2.19 -15.25 1.60
C PHE A 72 -3.05 -15.86 2.71
N ALA A 73 -2.80 -17.12 3.07
CA ALA A 73 -3.54 -17.79 4.15
C ALA A 73 -3.29 -17.12 5.51
N LEU A 74 -2.04 -16.78 5.81
CA LEU A 74 -1.68 -16.12 7.08
C LEU A 74 -2.29 -14.73 7.17
N VAL A 75 -2.03 -13.86 6.19
CA VAL A 75 -2.48 -12.46 6.15
C VAL A 75 -4.01 -12.41 6.11
N GLY A 76 -4.65 -13.24 5.29
CA GLY A 76 -6.11 -13.35 5.24
C GLY A 76 -6.71 -13.70 6.60
N SER A 77 -6.17 -14.71 7.29
CA SER A 77 -6.66 -15.10 8.62
C SER A 77 -6.45 -14.04 9.71
N LEU A 78 -5.47 -13.13 9.54
CA LEU A 78 -5.25 -12.00 10.44
C LEU A 78 -6.27 -10.89 10.16
N ILE A 79 -6.56 -10.61 8.88
CA ILE A 79 -7.60 -9.65 8.49
C ILE A 79 -8.97 -10.08 8.99
N GLU A 80 -9.34 -11.35 8.79
CA GLU A 80 -10.60 -11.94 9.27
C GLU A 80 -10.80 -11.80 10.79
N ARG A 81 -9.71 -11.80 11.56
CA ARG A 81 -9.73 -11.68 13.02
C ARG A 81 -9.51 -10.25 13.52
N HIS A 82 -9.61 -9.26 12.63
CA HIS A 82 -9.35 -7.85 12.94
C HIS A 82 -7.98 -7.64 13.61
N ARG A 83 -6.92 -8.14 12.96
CA ARG A 83 -5.51 -7.96 13.36
C ARG A 83 -4.75 -7.25 12.24
N GLN A 84 -5.19 -6.05 11.86
CA GLN A 84 -4.72 -5.29 10.70
C GLN A 84 -3.23 -4.96 10.79
N LYS A 85 -2.73 -4.57 11.96
CA LYS A 85 -1.31 -4.30 12.23
C LYS A 85 -0.46 -5.53 11.99
N ASN A 86 -0.90 -6.68 12.49
CA ASN A 86 -0.18 -7.94 12.29
C ASN A 86 -0.23 -8.38 10.83
N ALA A 87 -1.40 -8.27 10.17
CA ALA A 87 -1.55 -8.58 8.75
C ALA A 87 -0.60 -7.73 7.89
N LEU A 88 -0.57 -6.42 8.13
CA LEU A 88 0.33 -5.50 7.43
C LEU A 88 1.81 -5.77 7.75
N THR A 89 2.14 -6.14 8.98
CA THR A 89 3.50 -6.53 9.37
C THR A 89 3.96 -7.77 8.60
N GLU A 90 3.09 -8.78 8.48
CA GLU A 90 3.39 -9.99 7.69
C GLU A 90 3.52 -9.67 6.20
N ALA A 91 2.65 -8.83 5.63
CA ALA A 91 2.77 -8.40 4.24
C ALA A 91 4.10 -7.63 3.98
N MET A 92 4.50 -6.75 4.90
CA MET A 92 5.78 -6.04 4.83
C MET A 92 6.99 -6.95 5.06
N ARG A 93 6.83 -8.06 5.79
CA ARG A 93 7.87 -9.10 5.90
C ARG A 93 8.15 -9.74 4.54
N ILE A 94 7.12 -10.01 3.75
CA ILE A 94 7.29 -10.51 2.37
C ILE A 94 8.09 -9.53 1.52
N VAL A 95 7.80 -8.22 1.60
CA VAL A 95 8.60 -7.17 0.92
C VAL A 95 10.07 -7.22 1.33
N ALA A 96 10.37 -7.46 2.61
CA ALA A 96 11.73 -7.61 3.09
C ALA A 96 12.41 -8.88 2.56
N ASP A 97 11.68 -9.98 2.46
CA ASP A 97 12.19 -11.27 1.96
C ASP A 97 12.49 -11.19 0.45
N ILE A 98 11.66 -10.49 -0.35
CA ILE A 98 11.96 -10.21 -1.77
C ILE A 98 13.21 -9.33 -1.90
N ASN A 99 13.37 -8.32 -1.03
CA ASN A 99 14.58 -7.49 -1.03
C ASN A 99 15.85 -8.31 -0.74
N LYS A 100 15.78 -9.26 0.20
CA LYS A 100 16.89 -10.19 0.49
C LYS A 100 17.19 -11.07 -0.72
N TYR A 101 16.15 -11.61 -1.36
CA TYR A 101 16.28 -12.41 -2.57
C TYR A 101 17.03 -11.67 -3.68
N ILE A 102 16.59 -10.45 -4.05
CA ILE A 102 17.26 -9.64 -5.07
C ILE A 102 18.71 -9.33 -4.68
N SER A 103 18.98 -9.11 -3.39
CA SER A 103 20.32 -8.82 -2.91
C SER A 103 21.23 -10.06 -2.95
N ALA A 104 20.67 -11.26 -2.74
CA ALA A 104 21.41 -12.52 -2.77
C ALA A 104 21.66 -13.02 -4.20
N THR A 105 20.70 -12.82 -5.11
CA THR A 105 20.83 -13.24 -6.52
C THR A 105 21.63 -12.26 -7.36
N GLU A 106 21.75 -11.01 -6.93
CA GLU A 106 22.50 -9.94 -7.60
C GLU A 106 22.28 -9.91 -9.13
N PRO A 107 21.03 -9.79 -9.62
CA PRO A 107 20.71 -9.97 -11.04
C PRO A 107 21.51 -9.04 -11.96
N TRP A 108 21.93 -7.87 -11.49
CA TRP A 108 22.80 -6.94 -12.23
C TRP A 108 24.20 -7.49 -12.54
N LYS A 109 24.63 -8.59 -11.91
CA LYS A 109 25.90 -9.27 -12.19
C LYS A 109 25.77 -10.45 -13.14
N ILE A 110 24.55 -10.94 -13.39
CA ILE A 110 24.29 -12.07 -14.29
C ILE A 110 24.27 -11.53 -15.72
N LYS A 111 25.33 -11.79 -16.50
CA LYS A 111 25.49 -11.24 -17.87
C LYS A 111 25.54 -12.30 -18.96
N ASP A 112 26.07 -13.47 -18.65
CA ASP A 112 26.35 -14.53 -19.62
C ASP A 112 25.34 -15.69 -19.54
N ASP A 113 24.30 -15.53 -18.70
CA ASP A 113 23.25 -16.53 -18.47
C ASP A 113 21.88 -15.84 -18.47
N GLU A 114 21.34 -15.65 -19.67
CA GLU A 114 20.06 -14.97 -19.90
C GLU A 114 18.89 -15.77 -19.30
N ALA A 115 18.95 -17.10 -19.33
CA ALA A 115 17.92 -17.98 -18.79
C ALA A 115 17.83 -17.86 -17.26
N ARG A 116 18.99 -17.85 -16.58
CA ARG A 116 19.05 -17.57 -15.14
C ARG A 116 18.58 -16.16 -14.80
N LEU A 117 19.02 -15.15 -15.54
CA LEU A 117 18.59 -13.77 -15.31
C LEU A 117 17.07 -13.62 -15.48
N GLY A 118 16.52 -14.18 -16.56
CA GLY A 118 15.08 -14.18 -16.83
C GLY A 118 14.30 -14.83 -15.69
N THR A 119 14.74 -16.02 -15.25
CA THR A 119 14.14 -16.74 -14.12
C THR A 119 14.15 -15.93 -12.82
N VAL A 120 15.28 -15.31 -12.47
CA VAL A 120 15.39 -14.46 -11.26
C VAL A 120 14.42 -13.28 -11.32
N LEU A 121 14.32 -12.64 -12.48
CA LEU A 121 13.45 -11.48 -12.65
C LEU A 121 11.97 -11.87 -12.72
N HIS A 122 11.62 -13.02 -13.30
CA HIS A 122 10.27 -13.57 -13.27
C HIS A 122 9.85 -13.85 -11.82
N VAL A 123 10.67 -14.57 -11.07
CA VAL A 123 10.41 -14.92 -9.66
C VAL A 123 10.25 -13.65 -8.82
N ALA A 124 11.11 -12.67 -9.01
CA ALA A 124 11.00 -11.39 -8.31
C ALA A 124 9.72 -10.62 -8.70
N ALA A 125 9.32 -10.63 -9.97
CA ALA A 125 8.09 -10.00 -10.42
C ALA A 125 6.86 -10.69 -9.83
N GLN A 126 6.83 -12.03 -9.82
CA GLN A 126 5.74 -12.81 -9.24
C GLN A 126 5.60 -12.49 -7.74
N ALA A 127 6.71 -12.52 -7.01
CA ALA A 127 6.70 -12.21 -5.58
C ALA A 127 6.29 -10.75 -5.30
N VAL A 128 6.65 -9.80 -6.17
CA VAL A 128 6.15 -8.41 -6.12
C VAL A 128 4.64 -8.35 -6.39
N SER A 129 4.13 -9.11 -7.35
CA SER A 129 2.68 -9.19 -7.64
C SER A 129 1.90 -9.72 -6.44
N ASP A 130 2.40 -10.79 -5.80
CA ASP A 130 1.80 -11.37 -4.59
C ASP A 130 1.83 -10.38 -3.43
N ALA A 131 2.99 -9.75 -3.16
CA ALA A 131 3.10 -8.73 -2.12
C ALA A 131 2.17 -7.53 -2.39
N ASN A 132 1.97 -7.17 -3.67
CA ASN A 132 1.05 -6.12 -4.07
C ASN A 132 -0.41 -6.47 -3.71
N HIS A 133 -0.84 -7.71 -3.98
CA HIS A 133 -2.15 -8.21 -3.58
C HIS A 133 -2.34 -8.17 -2.06
N LEU A 134 -1.36 -8.68 -1.29
CA LEU A 134 -1.40 -8.68 0.17
C LEU A 134 -1.49 -7.26 0.76
N LEU A 135 -0.87 -6.28 0.10
CA LEU A 135 -0.87 -4.88 0.51
C LEU A 135 -2.08 -4.08 0.00
N ALA A 136 -2.83 -4.59 -0.99
CA ALA A 136 -3.93 -3.88 -1.63
C ALA A 136 -5.04 -3.42 -0.65
N PRO A 137 -5.44 -4.20 0.37
CA PRO A 137 -6.42 -3.73 1.37
C PRO A 137 -5.95 -2.51 2.17
N PHE A 138 -4.64 -2.28 2.26
CA PHE A 138 -4.05 -1.19 3.03
C PHE A 138 -3.62 0.00 2.16
N LEU A 139 -3.26 -0.26 0.90
CA LEU A 139 -2.66 0.72 -0.01
C LEU A 139 -3.27 0.63 -1.43
N PRO A 140 -4.60 0.75 -1.60
CA PRO A 140 -5.29 0.44 -2.86
C PRO A 140 -4.78 1.27 -4.05
N HIS A 141 -4.53 2.57 -3.82
CA HIS A 141 -3.98 3.45 -4.86
C HIS A 141 -2.54 3.10 -5.27
N ALA A 142 -1.71 2.67 -4.31
CA ALA A 142 -0.36 2.25 -4.63
C ALA A 142 -0.39 0.88 -5.31
N ALA A 143 -1.32 0.01 -4.92
CA ALA A 143 -1.46 -1.30 -5.51
C ALA A 143 -1.79 -1.24 -7.01
N GLN A 144 -2.68 -0.33 -7.39
CA GLN A 144 -2.94 -0.02 -8.80
C GLN A 144 -1.67 0.42 -9.55
N LYS A 145 -0.85 1.31 -8.96
CA LYS A 145 0.38 1.78 -9.59
C LYS A 145 1.43 0.69 -9.75
N VAL A 146 1.52 -0.23 -8.79
CA VAL A 146 2.45 -1.37 -8.87
C VAL A 146 1.99 -2.35 -9.95
N TRP A 147 0.69 -2.63 -10.03
CA TRP A 147 0.09 -3.43 -11.11
C TRP A 147 0.47 -2.87 -12.49
N GLU A 148 0.26 -1.57 -12.71
CA GLU A 148 0.62 -0.88 -13.94
C GLU A 148 2.14 -0.89 -14.19
N ALA A 149 2.96 -0.77 -13.14
CA ALA A 149 4.42 -0.82 -13.26
C ALA A 149 4.96 -2.17 -13.72
N LEU A 150 4.19 -3.26 -13.53
CA LEU A 150 4.49 -4.60 -14.04
C LEU A 150 3.77 -4.92 -15.36
N GLY A 151 3.14 -3.92 -15.99
CA GLY A 151 2.46 -4.07 -17.29
C GLY A 151 0.98 -4.44 -17.19
N GLY A 152 0.45 -4.48 -15.97
CA GLY A 152 -0.97 -4.70 -15.72
C GLY A 152 -1.86 -3.64 -16.35
N THR A 153 -3.02 -4.06 -16.83
CA THR A 153 -4.05 -3.17 -17.40
C THR A 153 -5.37 -3.35 -16.66
N GLY A 154 -6.29 -2.39 -16.80
CA GLY A 154 -7.57 -2.41 -16.10
C GLY A 154 -7.49 -2.01 -14.64
N VAL A 155 -8.47 -2.45 -13.85
CA VAL A 155 -8.62 -2.10 -12.43
C VAL A 155 -8.15 -3.27 -11.59
N PHE A 156 -7.13 -3.04 -10.77
CA PHE A 156 -6.61 -4.00 -9.81
C PHE A 156 -7.26 -3.84 -8.43
N SER A 157 -7.43 -2.59 -8.00
CA SER A 157 -8.00 -2.25 -6.70
C SER A 157 -9.17 -1.28 -6.87
N PRO A 158 -10.41 -1.79 -7.00
CA PRO A 158 -11.58 -0.95 -7.23
C PRO A 158 -11.87 -0.12 -5.99
N LEU A 159 -12.03 1.19 -6.19
CA LEU A 159 -12.26 2.14 -5.11
C LEU A 159 -13.75 2.30 -4.82
N PRO A 160 -14.14 2.44 -3.54
CA PRO A 160 -15.51 2.80 -3.20
C PRO A 160 -15.83 4.21 -3.71
N HIS A 161 -17.08 4.43 -4.10
CA HIS A 161 -17.62 5.74 -4.41
C HIS A 161 -18.95 5.95 -3.68
N ILE A 162 -19.35 7.22 -3.55
CA ILE A 162 -20.64 7.59 -2.98
C ILE A 162 -21.65 7.68 -4.11
N GLU A 163 -22.79 7.03 -3.93
CA GLU A 163 -23.94 7.09 -4.83
C GLU A 163 -25.17 7.53 -4.03
N GLU A 164 -25.97 8.43 -4.59
CA GLU A 164 -27.28 8.81 -4.01
C GLU A 164 -28.33 7.80 -4.48
N VAL A 165 -28.95 7.11 -3.53
CA VAL A 165 -30.02 6.13 -3.81
C VAL A 165 -31.36 6.62 -3.26
N GLU A 166 -32.43 6.16 -3.89
CA GLU A 166 -33.79 6.40 -3.44
C GLU A 166 -34.14 5.38 -2.35
N ASP A 167 -34.82 5.85 -1.31
CA ASP A 167 -35.32 4.99 -0.25
C ASP A 167 -36.38 4.02 -0.78
N LEU A 168 -36.25 2.76 -0.37
CA LEU A 168 -37.10 1.67 -0.86
C LEU A 168 -38.59 1.88 -0.50
N ASP A 169 -38.87 2.59 0.60
CA ASP A 169 -40.21 2.84 1.11
C ASP A 169 -40.70 4.27 0.79
N ASN A 170 -39.79 5.21 0.51
CA ASN A 170 -40.11 6.59 0.19
C ASN A 170 -39.29 7.14 -0.99
N PRO A 171 -39.82 7.12 -2.23
CA PRO A 171 -39.13 7.61 -3.42
C PRO A 171 -38.72 9.09 -3.38
N ASP A 172 -39.36 9.90 -2.53
CA ASP A 172 -39.01 11.32 -2.34
C ASP A 172 -37.82 11.53 -1.38
N PHE A 173 -37.38 10.48 -0.68
CA PHE A 173 -36.22 10.50 0.21
C PHE A 173 -35.00 9.87 -0.47
N LYS A 174 -33.91 10.63 -0.54
CA LYS A 174 -32.62 10.19 -1.09
C LYS A 174 -31.54 10.27 -0.03
N TYR A 175 -30.63 9.31 -0.04
CA TYR A 175 -29.50 9.29 0.86
C TYR A 175 -28.24 8.71 0.22
N PRO A 176 -27.05 9.13 0.67
CA PRO A 176 -25.79 8.62 0.15
C PRO A 176 -25.50 7.22 0.69
N ILE A 177 -25.10 6.31 -0.19
CA ILE A 177 -24.49 5.03 0.16
C ILE A 177 -23.03 5.00 -0.32
N ILE A 178 -22.22 4.18 0.33
CA ILE A 178 -20.88 3.84 -0.14
C ILE A 178 -21.00 2.52 -0.90
N THR A 179 -20.65 2.51 -2.18
CA THR A 179 -20.75 1.35 -3.08
C THR A 179 -19.52 1.26 -4.00
N GLY A 180 -19.46 0.24 -4.85
CA GLY A 180 -18.39 0.02 -5.81
C GLY A 180 -18.66 -1.17 -6.72
N ASP A 181 -17.93 -1.27 -7.83
CA ASP A 181 -18.02 -2.43 -8.73
C ASP A 181 -17.08 -3.53 -8.25
N TYR A 182 -17.60 -4.47 -7.47
CA TYR A 182 -16.85 -5.55 -6.84
C TYR A 182 -17.26 -6.91 -7.41
N ARG A 183 -16.76 -7.27 -8.59
CA ARG A 183 -16.99 -8.56 -9.26
C ARG A 183 -15.71 -9.39 -9.22
N LEU A 184 -15.76 -10.52 -8.51
CA LEU A 184 -14.63 -11.44 -8.39
C LEU A 184 -14.23 -11.98 -9.78
N GLY A 185 -12.96 -11.87 -10.11
CA GLY A 185 -12.39 -12.26 -11.41
C GLY A 185 -12.54 -11.22 -12.53
N GLU A 186 -13.20 -10.09 -12.27
CA GLU A 186 -13.32 -8.99 -13.25
C GLU A 186 -12.71 -7.70 -12.71
N THR A 187 -13.20 -7.22 -11.56
CA THR A 187 -12.73 -5.99 -10.92
C THR A 187 -12.06 -6.26 -9.58
N VAL A 188 -12.27 -7.44 -9.00
CA VAL A 188 -11.65 -7.88 -7.75
C VAL A 188 -10.91 -9.17 -8.04
N HIS A 189 -9.61 -9.19 -7.74
CA HIS A 189 -8.78 -10.37 -7.87
C HIS A 189 -9.05 -11.38 -6.73
N PRO A 190 -8.94 -12.69 -6.99
CA PRO A 190 -9.02 -13.70 -5.93
C PRO A 190 -7.91 -13.51 -4.89
N TRP A 191 -8.17 -13.91 -3.64
CA TRP A 191 -7.18 -13.82 -2.56
C TRP A 191 -6.20 -15.01 -2.60
N GLU A 192 -5.43 -15.08 -3.68
CA GLU A 192 -4.42 -16.10 -3.93
C GLU A 192 -3.31 -15.56 -4.86
N SER A 193 -2.23 -16.31 -5.00
CA SER A 193 -1.19 -15.97 -5.99
C SER A 193 -1.72 -16.24 -7.40
N GLU A 194 -1.66 -15.21 -8.25
CA GLU A 194 -2.01 -15.32 -9.67
C GLU A 194 -0.73 -15.30 -10.52
N GLU A 195 -0.55 -16.31 -11.35
CA GLU A 195 0.63 -16.44 -12.21
C GLU A 195 0.76 -15.26 -13.19
N LEU A 196 1.95 -14.67 -13.24
CA LEU A 196 2.27 -13.65 -14.23
C LEU A 196 2.34 -14.22 -15.64
N VAL A 197 1.76 -13.51 -16.59
CA VAL A 197 1.81 -13.87 -18.00
C VAL A 197 3.16 -13.45 -18.59
N ALA A 198 3.98 -14.43 -18.97
CA ALA A 198 5.21 -14.17 -19.72
C ALA A 198 4.93 -13.42 -21.04
N GLY A 199 5.81 -12.49 -21.39
CA GLY A 199 5.62 -11.59 -22.54
C GLY A 199 4.75 -10.36 -22.24
N THR A 200 4.26 -10.19 -21.02
CA THR A 200 3.57 -8.95 -20.62
C THR A 200 4.54 -7.76 -20.69
N PRO A 201 4.27 -6.72 -21.51
CA PRO A 201 5.18 -5.58 -21.65
C PRO A 201 5.33 -4.81 -20.34
N VAL A 202 6.57 -4.58 -19.90
CA VAL A 202 6.85 -3.83 -18.67
C VAL A 202 7.26 -2.41 -19.05
N PRO A 203 6.49 -1.37 -18.70
CA PRO A 203 6.83 -0.01 -19.04
C PRO A 203 8.05 0.48 -18.25
N LYS A 204 8.63 1.60 -18.67
CA LYS A 204 9.66 2.26 -17.88
C LYS A 204 9.06 2.71 -16.54
N PRO A 205 9.58 2.27 -15.39
CA PRO A 205 8.93 2.52 -14.11
C PRO A 205 9.01 3.99 -13.70
N THR A 206 8.01 4.41 -12.93
CA THR A 206 7.97 5.72 -12.26
C THR A 206 7.81 5.52 -10.75
N PRO A 207 8.31 6.45 -9.91
CA PRO A 207 8.23 6.28 -8.46
C PRO A 207 6.79 6.06 -7.95
N ILE A 208 6.57 4.94 -7.26
CA ILE A 208 5.27 4.60 -6.65
C ILE A 208 4.92 5.54 -5.49
N PHE A 209 5.90 5.80 -4.61
CA PHE A 209 5.77 6.65 -3.43
C PHE A 209 6.70 7.85 -3.52
N ALA A 210 6.18 9.03 -3.18
CA ALA A 210 6.98 10.22 -2.96
C ALA A 210 7.53 10.24 -1.53
N LYS A 211 8.77 10.71 -1.36
CA LYS A 211 9.31 10.99 -0.03
C LYS A 211 8.69 12.26 0.52
N ILE A 212 8.42 12.26 1.81
CA ILE A 212 7.99 13.45 2.58
C ILE A 212 9.26 14.18 3.02
N PRO A 213 9.52 15.40 2.52
CA PRO A 213 10.66 16.20 2.94
C PRO A 213 10.45 16.71 4.37
N LYS A 214 11.54 17.01 5.07
CA LYS A 214 11.48 17.48 6.46
C LYS A 214 10.73 18.82 6.54
N GLU A 215 10.93 19.68 5.55
CA GLU A 215 10.34 21.01 5.47
C GLU A 215 8.80 20.93 5.42
N ALA A 216 8.23 19.92 4.75
CA ALA A 216 6.78 19.71 4.73
C ALA A 216 6.22 19.28 6.09
N VAL A 217 7.01 18.56 6.89
CA VAL A 217 6.64 18.22 8.28
C VAL A 217 6.66 19.47 9.15
N ASP A 218 7.71 20.28 9.02
CA ASP A 218 7.85 21.53 9.79
C ASP A 218 6.71 22.52 9.44
N GLU A 219 6.39 22.67 8.15
CA GLU A 219 5.27 23.51 7.67
C GLU A 219 3.91 23.06 8.24
N GLU A 220 3.61 21.76 8.23
CA GLU A 220 2.37 21.26 8.81
C GLU A 220 2.34 21.46 10.32
N LEU A 221 3.44 21.24 11.05
CA LEU A 221 3.51 21.49 12.48
C LEU A 221 3.23 22.98 12.82
N GLU A 222 3.79 23.91 12.06
CA GLU A 222 3.52 25.35 12.22
C GLU A 222 2.05 25.70 11.93
N ARG A 223 1.47 25.09 10.89
CA ARG A 223 0.06 25.24 10.55
C ARG A 223 -0.85 24.73 11.67
N PHE A 224 -0.57 23.55 12.23
CA PHE A 224 -1.32 22.99 13.36
C PHE A 224 -1.21 23.86 14.61
N ALA A 225 -0.01 24.33 14.94
CA ALA A 225 0.21 25.22 16.08
C ALA A 225 -0.60 26.51 15.94
N SER A 226 -0.60 27.10 14.75
CA SER A 226 -1.37 28.31 14.44
C SER A 226 -2.88 28.07 14.55
N ALA A 227 -3.39 26.98 13.98
CA ALA A 227 -4.80 26.63 14.05
C ALA A 227 -5.26 26.30 15.48
N LEU A 228 -4.40 25.65 16.27
CA LEU A 228 -4.67 25.33 17.67
C LEU A 228 -4.73 26.60 18.53
N ALA A 229 -3.78 27.52 18.36
CA ALA A 229 -3.77 28.80 19.05
C ALA A 229 -5.05 29.61 18.77
N GLU A 230 -5.51 29.62 17.52
CA GLU A 230 -6.76 30.26 17.14
C GLU A 230 -7.97 29.63 17.85
N ARG A 231 -8.08 28.29 17.81
CA ARG A 231 -9.17 27.57 18.50
C ARG A 231 -9.18 27.85 20.00
N GLN A 232 -8.02 27.86 20.63
CA GLN A 232 -7.88 28.16 22.05
C GLN A 232 -8.32 29.60 22.37
N ARG A 233 -7.98 30.57 21.51
CA ARG A 233 -8.44 31.96 21.65
C ARG A 233 -9.96 32.06 21.58
N VAL A 234 -10.56 31.49 20.53
CA VAL A 234 -12.02 31.50 20.33
C VAL A 234 -12.75 30.85 21.51
N GLU A 235 -12.26 29.70 21.99
CA GLU A 235 -12.88 29.01 23.12
C GLU A 235 -12.72 29.81 24.43
N ALA A 236 -11.57 30.46 24.66
CA ALA A 236 -11.37 31.32 25.82
C ALA A 236 -12.32 32.54 25.80
N GLU A 237 -12.52 33.17 24.64
CA GLU A 237 -13.48 34.26 24.46
C GLU A 237 -14.92 33.81 24.72
N ARG A 238 -15.31 32.64 24.18
CA ARG A 238 -16.62 32.03 24.42
C ARG A 238 -16.86 31.75 25.90
N LEU A 239 -15.88 31.15 26.59
CA LEU A 239 -15.95 30.86 28.01
C LEU A 239 -16.04 32.14 28.86
N ALA A 240 -15.31 33.19 28.49
CA ALA A 240 -15.38 34.49 29.16
C ALA A 240 -16.75 35.15 28.98
N ALA A 241 -17.32 35.12 27.77
CA ALA A 241 -18.66 35.64 27.49
C ALA A 241 -19.75 34.87 28.26
N ALA A 242 -19.65 33.53 28.31
CA ALA A 242 -20.57 32.69 29.07
C ALA A 242 -20.53 33.01 30.58
N LYS A 243 -19.34 33.17 31.17
CA LYS A 243 -19.18 33.56 32.57
C LYS A 243 -19.83 34.90 32.87
N LYS A 244 -19.58 35.91 32.03
CA LYS A 244 -20.17 37.25 32.17
C LYS A 244 -21.70 37.23 32.09
N SER A 245 -22.27 36.38 31.21
CA SER A 245 -23.72 36.21 31.09
C SER A 245 -24.33 35.57 32.35
N LEU A 246 -23.65 34.59 32.94
CA LEU A 246 -24.04 33.93 34.20
C LEU A 246 -24.00 34.89 35.40
N GLU A 247 -22.96 35.72 35.50
CA GLU A 247 -22.83 36.74 36.53
C GLU A 247 -23.97 37.78 36.44
N ASN A 248 -24.31 38.23 35.22
CA ASN A 248 -25.40 39.19 34.99
C ASN A 248 -26.82 38.60 35.14
N SER A 249 -26.97 37.27 35.15
CA SER A 249 -28.27 36.60 35.28
C SER A 249 -28.58 36.16 36.72
N GLY A 250 -27.61 36.30 37.64
CA GLY A 250 -27.73 35.97 39.06
C GLY A 250 -28.00 37.17 39.97
N GLU A 251 -28.00 38.39 39.44
CA GLU A 251 -28.49 39.64 40.08
C GLU A 251 -29.96 39.89 39.70
#